data_AF-A0A382JUM9-F1
#
_entry.id   AF-A0A382JUM9-F1
#
_cell.length_a   1.000
_cell.length_b   1.000
_cell.length_c   1.000
_cell.angle_alpha   90.00
_cell.angle_beta   90.00
_cell.angle_gamma   90.00
#
_symmetry.space_group_name_H-M   'P 1'
#
loop_
_entity.id
_entity.type
_entity.pdbx_description
1 polymer ?
#
loop_
_entity_poly.entity_id
_entity_poly.type
_entity_poly.pdbx_seq_one_letter_code
_entity_poly.pdbx_strand_id
1 'polypeptide(L)' 'MRSIGEILNEADAKRFGDYLYANGITNDVDEDEGTWTVWIHDDEQITKAEEELSVFLKNSDNQR' A
#
# COMPACT_ATOMS: atom_id res chain seq x y z
N MET A 1 11.56 -5.85 -6.25
CA MET A 1 10.62 -5.60 -5.14
C MET A 1 11.17 -4.53 -4.23
N ARG A 2 10.37 -3.50 -3.93
CA ARG A 2 10.73 -2.43 -2.99
C ARG A 2 9.51 -2.09 -2.14
N SER A 3 9.73 -1.83 -0.86
CA SER A 3 8.67 -1.33 0.01
C SER A 3 8.38 0.14 -0.29
N ILE A 4 7.11 0.50 -0.31
CA ILE A 4 6.63 1.88 -0.53
C ILE A 4 6.11 2.54 0.74
N GLY A 5 5.88 1.74 1.79
CA GLY A 5 5.45 2.22 3.08
C GLY A 5 4.79 1.15 3.94
N GLU A 6 4.31 1.60 5.09
CA GLU A 6 3.75 0.78 6.14
C GLU A 6 2.36 1.30 6.53
N ILE A 7 1.45 0.38 6.81
CA ILE A 7 0.08 0.65 7.23
C ILE A 7 -0.13 -0.04 8.58
N LEU A 8 -0.75 0.65 9.54
CA LEU A 8 -0.96 0.15 10.91
C LEU A 8 -2.28 -0.61 11.11
N ASN A 9 -3.06 -0.81 10.06
CA ASN A 9 -4.36 -1.49 10.12
C ASN A 9 -4.46 -2.54 9.01
N GLU A 10 -4.77 -3.78 9.38
CA GLU A 10 -4.88 -4.92 8.47
C GLU A 10 -5.88 -4.66 7.35
N ALA A 11 -7.05 -4.10 7.74
CA ALA A 11 -8.14 -3.85 6.81
C ALA A 11 -7.74 -2.82 5.75
N ASP A 12 -7.01 -1.79 6.17
CA ASP A 12 -6.52 -0.75 5.27
C ASP A 12 -5.40 -1.26 4.38
N ALA A 13 -4.49 -2.09 4.92
CA ALA A 13 -3.39 -2.68 4.17
C ALA A 13 -3.90 -3.64 3.09
N LYS A 14 -4.83 -4.54 3.43
CA LYS A 14 -5.47 -5.44 2.46
C LYS A 14 -6.25 -4.67 1.42
N ARG A 15 -7.03 -3.65 1.83
CA ARG A 15 -7.79 -2.80 0.91
C ARG A 15 -6.87 -2.06 -0.06
N PHE A 16 -5.73 -1.58 0.42
CA PHE A 16 -4.75 -0.91 -0.44
C PHE A 16 -4.06 -1.88 -1.40
N GLY A 17 -3.70 -3.08 -0.95
CA GLY A 17 -3.15 -4.13 -1.81
C GLY A 17 -4.12 -4.55 -2.92
N ASP A 18 -5.40 -4.75 -2.59
CA ASP A 18 -6.46 -5.04 -3.56
C ASP A 18 -6.65 -3.89 -4.57
N TYR A 19 -6.57 -2.64 -4.11
CA TYR A 19 -6.66 -1.45 -4.97
C TYR A 19 -5.50 -1.38 -5.97
N LEU A 20 -4.27 -1.64 -5.52
CA LEU A 20 -3.10 -1.71 -6.38
C LEU A 20 -3.24 -2.83 -7.42
N TYR A 21 -3.69 -4.02 -6.99
CA TYR A 21 -3.91 -5.15 -7.87
C TYR A 21 -4.96 -4.84 -8.95
N ALA A 22 -6.08 -4.21 -8.58
CA ALA A 22 -7.11 -3.77 -9.52
C ALA A 22 -6.61 -2.73 -10.54
N ASN A 23 -5.60 -1.94 -10.17
CA ASN A 23 -4.92 -0.98 -11.04
C ASN A 23 -3.80 -1.60 -11.90
N GLY A 24 -3.60 -2.92 -11.84
CA GLY A 24 -2.56 -3.64 -12.57
C GLY A 24 -1.17 -3.57 -11.93
N ILE A 25 -1.08 -3.10 -10.69
CA ILE A 25 0.17 -3.00 -9.94
C ILE A 25 0.33 -4.28 -9.10
N THR A 26 1.26 -5.14 -9.51
CA THR A 26 1.61 -6.34 -8.74
C THR A 26 2.30 -5.95 -7.45
N ASN A 27 1.69 -6.34 -6.33
CA ASN A 27 2.12 -5.99 -4.99
C ASN A 27 2.00 -7.20 -4.05
N ASP A 28 2.76 -7.16 -2.96
CA ASP A 28 2.61 -8.03 -1.80
C ASP A 28 2.44 -7.17 -0.53
N VAL A 29 1.66 -7.67 0.41
CA VAL A 29 1.46 -7.05 1.73
C VAL A 29 1.96 -8.04 2.77
N ASP A 30 3.05 -7.68 3.43
CA ASP A 30 3.63 -8.49 4.51
C ASP A 30 3.31 -7.88 5.87
N GLU A 31 2.93 -8.73 6.82
CA GLU A 31 2.74 -8.34 8.22
C GLU A 31 4.02 -8.58 9.00
N ASP A 32 4.49 -7.55 9.71
CA ASP A 32 5.59 -7.61 10.65
C ASP A 32 5.21 -6.90 11.96
N GLU A 33 5.16 -7.65 13.06
CA GLU A 33 4.84 -7.17 14.41
C GLU A 33 3.60 -6.23 14.51
N GLY A 34 2.55 -6.50 13.72
CA GLY A 34 1.32 -5.69 13.70
C GLY A 34 1.39 -4.45 12.81
N THR A 35 2.42 -4.34 11.99
CA THR A 35 2.58 -3.35 10.93
C THR A 35 2.55 -4.07 9.59
N TRP A 36 1.84 -3.53 8.61
CA TRP A 36 1.73 -4.12 7.28
C TRP A 36 2.55 -3.32 6.27
N THR A 37 3.63 -3.91 5.78
CA THR A 37 4.49 -3.32 4.75
C THR A 37 3.99 -3.69 3.37
N VAL A 38 3.85 -2.68 2.51
CA VAL A 38 3.42 -2.88 1.11
C VAL A 38 4.65 -2.90 0.21
N TRP A 39 4.82 -3.99 -0.52
CA TRP A 39 5.93 -4.26 -1.45
C TRP A 39 5.44 -4.23 -2.89
N ILE A 40 6.13 -3.48 -3.75
CA ILE A 40 5.83 -3.40 -5.18
C ILE A 40 6.87 -4.21 -5.94
N HIS A 41 6.43 -5.04 -6.87
CA HIS A 41 7.32 -5.93 -7.64
C HIS A 41 8.09 -5.19 -8.73
N ASP A 42 7.43 -4.23 -9.36
CA ASP A 42 7.89 -3.51 -10.54
C ASP A 42 8.36 -2.10 -10.17
N ASP A 43 9.64 -1.82 -10.44
CA ASP A 43 10.27 -0.56 -10.09
C ASP A 43 9.67 0.63 -10.86
N GLU A 44 9.13 0.40 -12.06
CA GLU A 44 8.47 1.45 -12.85
C GLU A 44 7.13 1.88 -12.22
N GLN A 45 6.54 1.02 -11.40
CA GLN A 45 5.25 1.24 -10.73
C GLN A 45 5.41 1.75 -9.30
N ILE A 46 6.62 1.78 -8.74
CA ILE A 46 6.92 2.29 -7.39
C ILE A 46 6.42 3.72 -7.23
N THR A 47 6.83 4.63 -8.12
CA THR A 47 6.47 6.06 -8.01
C THR A 47 4.95 6.25 -7.99
N LYS A 48 4.24 5.53 -8.87
CA LYS A 48 2.77 5.57 -8.92
C LYS A 48 2.17 5.01 -7.63
N ALA A 49 2.66 3.88 -7.14
CA ALA A 49 2.14 3.26 -5.94
C ALA A 49 2.42 4.10 -4.67
N GLU A 50 3.54 4.81 -4.60
CA GLU A 50 3.86 5.78 -3.52
C GLU A 50 2.89 6.98 -3.53
N GLU A 51 2.56 7.51 -4.71
CA GLU A 51 1.56 8.58 -4.85
C GLU A 51 0.18 8.12 -4.40
N GLU A 52 -0.26 6.94 -4.86
CA GLU A 52 -1.53 6.32 -4.46
C GLU A 52 -1.58 6.05 -2.95
N LEU A 53 -0.48 5.57 -2.35
CA LEU A 53 -0.38 5.33 -0.90
C LEU A 53 -0.53 6.65 -0.12
N SER A 54 0.15 7.70 -0.55
CA SER A 54 0.03 9.03 0.06
C SER A 54 -1.40 9.56 -0.01
N VAL A 55 -2.11 9.35 -1.12
CA VAL A 55 -3.52 9.74 -1.28
C VAL A 55 -4.42 8.87 -0.38
N PHE A 56 -4.17 7.57 -0.31
CA PHE A 56 -4.92 6.64 0.51
C PHE A 56 -4.80 6.95 2.01
N LEU A 57 -3.59 7.22 2.49
CA LEU A 57 -3.33 7.59 3.88
C LEU A 57 -3.96 8.95 4.23
N LYS A 58 -3.87 9.95 3.33
CA LYS A 58 -4.53 11.24 3.53
C LYS A 58 -6.05 11.15 3.61
N ASN A 59 -6.68 10.28 2.83
CA ASN A 59 -8.12 10.07 2.90
C ASN A 59 -8.53 9.31 4.16
N SER A 60 -7.72 8.36 4.63
CA SER A 60 -7.98 7.57 5.84
C SER A 60 -7.84 8.41 7.12
N ASP A 61 -6.88 9.34 7.17
CA ASP A 61 -6.71 10.26 8.31
C ASP A 61 -7.80 11.34 8.38
N ASN A 62 -8.53 11.57 7.29
CA ASN A 62 -9.69 12.47 7.23
C ASN A 62 -11.02 11.81 7.63
N GLN A 63 -10.98 10.57 8.15
CA GLN A 63 -12.16 9.85 8.62
C GLN A 63 -12.33 9.87 10.16
N ARG A 64 -11.74 10.87 10.84
CA ARG A 64 -11.94 11.11 12.28
C ARG A 64 -13.01 12.16 12.57
#